data_AF-C0FR23-F1
#
_entry.id   AF-C0FR23-F1
#
_cell.length_a   1.000
_cell.length_b   1.000
_cell.length_c   1.000
_cell.angle_alpha   90.00
_cell.angle_beta   90.00
_cell.angle_gamma   90.00
#
_symmetry.space_group_name_H-M   'P 1'
#
loop_
_entity.id
_entity.type
_entity.pdbx_description
1 polymer ?
#
loop_
_entity_poly.entity_id
_entity_poly.type
_entity_poly.pdbx_seq_one_letter_code
_entity_poly.pdbx_strand_id
1 'polypeptide(L)'
;MLFSDRKNLLSLYNAVNQSDFIEFYNGSTAISDRTELRLSSAFEHLSGKPKLELIVTVLNVNEGHNAELMQHCSMLKEYAQYVARVRHYASDMPLNQAVKRAVDECIREGILAEFLARNRNEVISMSIFEYDKELEEKKLRKAEYEYGFAEGEKHAAIETAKRMLKTNNFSLEEIAAFSGVSLDDIKILKANQ
;
A
#
# COMPACT_ATOMS: atom_id res chain seq x y z
N MET A 1 -25.85 7.25 -30.83
CA MET A 1 -24.42 7.42 -30.48
C MET A 1 -24.40 8.23 -29.17
N LEU A 2 -23.78 7.74 -28.09
CA LEU A 2 -23.82 8.41 -26.77
C LEU A 2 -23.25 9.84 -26.77
N PHE A 3 -22.54 10.22 -27.84
CA PHE A 3 -21.85 11.51 -27.97
C PHE A 3 -22.51 12.50 -28.94
N SER A 4 -23.69 12.19 -29.52
CA SER A 4 -24.34 13.07 -30.51
C SER A 4 -25.27 14.13 -29.90
N ASP A 5 -25.58 14.04 -28.60
CA ASP A 5 -26.42 15.01 -27.89
C ASP A 5 -25.63 15.71 -26.78
N ARG A 6 -25.42 17.03 -26.97
CA ARG A 6 -24.72 17.91 -26.02
C ARG A 6 -25.33 17.87 -24.62
N LYS A 7 -26.65 17.70 -24.50
CA LYS A 7 -27.33 17.66 -23.20
C LYS A 7 -26.96 16.40 -22.42
N ASN A 8 -26.88 15.26 -23.09
CA ASN A 8 -26.46 14.00 -22.47
C ASN A 8 -25.00 14.04 -22.04
N LEU A 9 -24.13 14.66 -22.85
CA LEU A 9 -22.72 14.85 -22.51
C LEU A 9 -22.53 15.75 -21.29
N LEU A 10 -23.26 16.85 -21.21
CA LEU A 10 -23.17 17.75 -20.06
C LEU A 10 -23.71 17.07 -18.79
N SER A 11 -24.77 16.27 -18.92
CA SER A 11 -25.32 15.50 -17.80
C SER A 11 -24.31 14.47 -17.29
N LEU A 12 -23.62 13.75 -18.18
CA LEU A 12 -22.57 12.79 -17.82
C LEU A 12 -21.37 13.49 -17.16
N TYR A 13 -20.92 14.60 -17.73
CA TYR A 13 -19.82 15.40 -17.17
C TYR A 13 -20.14 15.89 -15.75
N ASN A 14 -21.34 16.44 -15.54
CA ASN A 14 -21.76 16.91 -14.22
C ASN A 14 -21.89 15.75 -13.23
N ALA A 15 -22.46 14.61 -13.64
CA ALA A 15 -22.58 13.44 -12.78
C ALA A 15 -21.20 12.97 -12.28
N VAL A 16 -20.19 12.94 -13.15
CA VAL A 16 -18.83 12.53 -12.77
C VAL A 16 -18.14 13.60 -11.91
N ASN A 17 -18.20 14.88 -12.31
CA ASN A 17 -17.44 15.94 -11.63
C ASN A 17 -18.06 16.43 -10.32
N GLN A 18 -19.33 16.15 -10.07
CA GLN A 18 -19.99 16.47 -8.81
C GLN A 18 -20.04 15.27 -7.85
N SER A 19 -19.52 14.11 -8.26
CA SER A 19 -19.44 12.94 -7.40
C SER A 19 -18.17 12.98 -6.55
N ASP A 20 -18.32 12.78 -5.25
CA ASP A 20 -17.20 12.52 -4.36
C ASP A 20 -16.84 11.04 -4.41
N PHE A 21 -15.58 10.75 -4.71
CA PHE A 21 -15.03 9.40 -4.63
C PHE A 21 -14.26 9.29 -3.32
N ILE A 22 -14.77 8.51 -2.39
CA ILE A 22 -14.26 8.40 -1.03
C ILE A 22 -13.78 6.97 -0.76
N GLU A 23 -12.57 6.86 -0.22
CA GLU A 23 -12.03 5.62 0.33
C GLU A 23 -11.84 5.77 1.84
N PHE A 24 -12.34 4.79 2.60
CA PHE A 24 -12.08 4.71 4.04
C PHE A 24 -10.84 3.87 4.29
N TYR A 25 -9.80 4.52 4.78
CA TYR A 25 -8.53 3.86 5.07
C TYR A 25 -8.47 3.39 6.52
N ASN A 26 -8.29 2.08 6.69
CA ASN A 26 -8.06 1.39 7.95
C ASN A 26 -6.75 0.58 7.91
N GLY A 27 -5.76 0.99 7.12
CA GLY A 27 -4.47 0.30 7.06
C GLY A 27 -3.54 0.66 8.22
N SER A 28 -2.41 -0.04 8.32
CA SER A 28 -1.40 0.19 9.38
C SER A 28 -0.40 1.31 9.08
N THR A 29 -0.27 1.74 7.83
CA THR A 29 0.63 2.85 7.46
C THR A 29 0.05 4.16 7.98
N ALA A 30 0.88 4.98 8.61
CA ALA A 30 0.45 6.29 9.09
C ALA A 30 0.15 7.21 7.90
N ILE A 31 -1.06 7.76 7.87
CA ILE A 31 -1.50 8.79 6.92
C ILE A 31 -2.24 9.90 7.66
N SER A 32 -2.33 11.09 7.05
CA SER A 32 -3.17 12.17 7.57
C SER A 32 -4.66 11.82 7.53
N ASP A 33 -5.48 12.56 8.29
CA ASP A 33 -6.95 12.39 8.31
C ASP A 33 -7.56 12.42 6.91
N ARG A 34 -6.99 13.24 6.02
CA ARG A 34 -7.37 13.33 4.61
C ARG A 34 -6.14 13.30 3.72
N THR A 35 -6.20 12.49 2.67
CA THR A 35 -5.20 12.44 1.58
C THR A 35 -5.93 12.30 0.25
N GLU A 36 -5.29 12.66 -0.86
CA GLU A 36 -5.79 12.38 -2.21
C GLU A 36 -4.95 11.31 -2.88
N LEU A 37 -5.62 10.32 -3.47
CA LEU A 37 -4.99 9.34 -4.36
C LEU A 37 -5.47 9.55 -5.79
N ARG A 38 -4.57 9.35 -6.75
CA ARG A 38 -4.87 9.42 -8.18
C ARG A 38 -4.85 8.01 -8.72
N LEU A 39 -5.84 7.61 -9.52
CA LEU A 39 -5.89 6.25 -10.07
C LEU A 39 -4.60 5.86 -10.81
N SER A 40 -3.97 6.83 -11.47
CA SER A 40 -2.65 6.64 -12.09
C SER A 40 -1.56 6.15 -11.14
N SER A 41 -1.57 6.51 -9.85
CA SER A 41 -0.58 6.02 -8.90
C SER A 41 -0.72 4.53 -8.58
N ALA A 42 -1.82 3.88 -8.97
CA ALA A 42 -2.03 2.45 -8.80
C ALA A 42 -1.58 1.60 -10.00
N PHE A 43 -1.16 2.21 -11.12
CA PHE A 43 -0.76 1.45 -12.31
C PHE A 43 0.73 1.10 -12.30
N GLU A 44 1.05 -0.17 -12.50
CA GLU A 44 2.44 -0.67 -12.61
C GLU A 44 3.16 -0.12 -13.86
N HIS A 45 2.41 0.11 -14.95
CA HIS A 45 2.97 0.47 -16.26
C HIS A 45 2.22 1.66 -16.86
N LEU A 46 2.66 2.87 -16.50
CA LEU A 46 2.14 4.10 -17.08
C LEU A 46 2.97 4.54 -18.29
N SER A 47 2.43 4.34 -19.49
CA SER A 47 3.00 4.92 -20.71
C SER A 47 2.45 6.33 -20.93
N GLY A 48 3.16 7.36 -20.44
CA GLY A 48 2.83 8.77 -20.69
C GLY A 48 1.72 9.34 -19.79
N LYS A 49 1.07 10.43 -20.23
CA LYS A 49 0.03 11.12 -19.46
C LYS A 49 -1.31 10.36 -19.55
N PRO A 50 -1.98 10.06 -18.42
CA PRO A 50 -3.28 9.38 -18.44
C PRO A 50 -4.34 10.26 -19.11
N LYS A 51 -5.18 9.64 -19.95
CA LYS A 51 -6.31 10.31 -20.64
C LYS A 51 -7.55 10.44 -19.77
N LEU A 52 -7.65 9.62 -18.73
CA LEU A 52 -8.68 9.66 -17.71
C LEU A 52 -7.98 9.57 -16.35
N GLU A 53 -8.34 10.45 -15.44
CA GLU A 53 -7.83 10.44 -14.07
C GLU A 53 -9.01 10.48 -13.11
N LEU A 54 -9.04 9.53 -12.18
CA LEU A 54 -9.92 9.57 -11.03
C LEU A 54 -9.11 10.05 -9.82
N ILE A 55 -9.61 11.06 -9.12
CA ILE A 55 -9.04 11.52 -7.86
C ILE A 55 -9.97 11.04 -6.74
N VAL A 56 -9.40 10.30 -5.80
CA VAL A 56 -10.12 9.72 -4.66
C VAL A 56 -9.67 10.45 -3.39
N THR A 57 -10.63 10.94 -2.61
CA THR A 57 -10.36 11.43 -1.26
C THR A 57 -10.30 10.22 -0.33
N VAL A 58 -9.14 10.01 0.28
CA VAL A 58 -8.92 8.98 1.29
C VAL A 58 -9.12 9.61 2.67
N LEU A 59 -10.00 9.01 3.47
CA LEU A 59 -10.27 9.40 4.85
C LEU A 59 -9.74 8.32 5.80
N ASN A 60 -8.84 8.71 6.70
CA ASN A 60 -8.31 7.80 7.71
C ASN A 60 -9.38 7.51 8.78
N VAL A 61 -9.89 6.29 8.81
CA VAL A 61 -10.95 5.88 9.74
C VAL A 61 -10.41 5.10 10.94
N ASN A 62 -9.09 5.07 11.15
CA ASN A 62 -8.51 4.45 12.34
C ASN A 62 -8.97 5.17 13.62
N GLU A 63 -9.03 4.45 14.74
CA GLU A 63 -9.41 5.02 16.03
C GLU A 63 -8.56 6.26 16.37
N GLY A 64 -9.20 7.38 16.69
CA GLY A 64 -8.56 8.67 16.96
C GLY A 64 -8.48 9.64 15.77
N HIS A 65 -8.87 9.23 14.57
CA HIS A 65 -8.86 10.06 13.35
C HIS A 65 -10.26 10.50 12.91
N ASN A 66 -10.34 11.58 12.12
CA ASN A 66 -11.58 12.12 11.53
C ASN A 66 -12.71 12.29 12.55
N ALA A 67 -12.45 13.00 13.66
CA ALA A 67 -13.35 13.10 14.81
C ALA A 67 -14.77 13.56 14.44
N GLU A 68 -14.92 14.51 13.52
CA GLU A 68 -16.23 15.01 13.04
C GLU A 68 -17.02 13.90 12.31
N LEU A 69 -16.37 13.17 11.38
CA LEU A 69 -16.97 12.03 10.69
C LEU A 69 -17.42 10.96 11.69
N MET A 70 -16.58 10.65 12.67
CA MET A 70 -16.86 9.65 13.70
C MET A 70 -17.97 10.09 14.66
N GLN A 71 -18.16 11.39 14.86
CA GLN A 71 -19.27 11.94 15.63
C GLN A 71 -20.60 11.77 14.90
N HIS A 72 -20.59 11.89 13.57
CA HIS A 72 -21.79 11.78 12.74
C HIS A 72 -22.12 10.35 12.29
N CYS A 73 -21.16 9.42 12.33
CA CYS A 73 -21.35 8.02 11.93
C CYS A 73 -20.92 7.06 13.04
N SER A 74 -21.86 6.68 13.91
CA SER A 74 -21.61 5.77 15.03
C SER A 74 -21.13 4.39 14.57
N MET A 75 -21.68 3.86 13.49
CA MET A 75 -21.28 2.56 12.95
C MET A 75 -19.81 2.54 12.52
N LEU A 76 -19.35 3.60 11.85
CA LEU A 76 -17.95 3.71 11.43
C LEU A 76 -17.01 3.91 12.62
N LYS A 77 -17.45 4.66 13.63
CA LYS A 77 -16.73 4.82 14.90
C LYS A 77 -16.58 3.47 15.62
N GLU A 78 -17.67 2.72 15.77
CA GLU A 78 -17.65 1.41 16.42
C GLU A 78 -16.81 0.40 15.63
N TYR A 79 -16.85 0.46 14.30
CA TYR A 79 -15.94 -0.31 13.45
C TYR A 79 -14.46 0.01 13.71
N ALA A 80 -14.11 1.30 13.79
CA ALA A 80 -12.75 1.73 14.09
C ALA A 80 -12.26 1.19 15.46
N GLN A 81 -13.15 1.21 16.46
CA GLN A 81 -12.89 0.67 17.79
C GLN A 81 -12.69 -0.87 17.76
N TYR A 82 -13.53 -1.60 17.03
CA TYR A 82 -13.37 -3.04 16.85
C TYR A 82 -12.01 -3.37 16.22
N VAL A 83 -11.65 -2.70 15.13
CA VAL A 83 -10.37 -2.91 14.44
C VAL A 83 -9.20 -2.60 15.38
N ALA A 84 -9.27 -1.51 16.15
CA ALA A 84 -8.24 -1.17 17.13
C ALA A 84 -8.08 -2.25 18.21
N ARG A 85 -9.18 -2.85 18.69
CA ARG A 85 -9.15 -3.96 19.66
C ARG A 85 -8.50 -5.21 19.08
N VAL A 86 -8.82 -5.58 17.84
CA VAL A 86 -8.18 -6.71 17.15
C VAL A 86 -6.66 -6.49 17.08
N ARG A 87 -6.22 -5.30 16.66
CA ARG A 87 -4.78 -4.97 16.58
C ARG A 87 -4.09 -5.00 17.94
N HIS A 88 -4.74 -4.43 18.96
CA HIS A 88 -4.20 -4.42 20.32
C HIS A 88 -3.99 -5.85 20.83
N TYR A 89 -4.95 -6.76 20.61
CA TYR A 89 -4.76 -8.14 21.04
C TYR A 89 -3.77 -8.90 20.16
N ALA A 90 -3.76 -8.66 18.86
CA ALA A 90 -2.85 -9.32 17.93
C ALA A 90 -1.36 -8.96 18.16
N SER A 91 -1.05 -7.89 18.90
CA SER A 91 0.34 -7.60 19.29
C SER A 91 0.92 -8.62 20.27
N ASP A 92 0.07 -9.20 21.12
CA ASP A 92 0.49 -10.00 22.27
C ASP A 92 -0.04 -11.44 22.24
N MET A 93 -0.92 -11.79 21.31
CA MET A 93 -1.48 -13.14 21.18
C MET A 93 -1.74 -13.54 19.71
N PRO A 94 -1.92 -14.85 19.41
CA PRO A 94 -2.23 -15.30 18.07
C PRO A 94 -3.48 -14.63 17.48
N LEU A 95 -3.43 -14.29 16.19
CA LEU A 95 -4.50 -13.56 15.48
C LEU A 95 -5.89 -14.17 15.68
N ASN A 96 -6.00 -15.51 15.63
CA ASN A 96 -7.28 -16.19 15.82
C ASN A 96 -7.87 -15.98 17.23
N GLN A 97 -7.03 -15.90 18.27
CA GLN A 97 -7.43 -15.61 19.64
C GLN A 97 -7.74 -14.12 19.80
N ALA A 98 -6.92 -13.26 19.20
CA ALA A 98 -7.12 -11.81 19.20
C ALA A 98 -8.48 -11.41 18.62
N VAL A 99 -8.82 -11.93 17.43
CA VAL A 99 -10.11 -11.67 16.76
C VAL A 99 -11.28 -12.17 17.61
N LYS A 100 -11.22 -13.40 18.11
CA LYS A 100 -12.29 -13.97 18.97
C LYS A 100 -12.51 -13.12 20.22
N ARG A 101 -11.42 -12.75 20.90
CA ARG A 101 -11.47 -11.91 22.10
C ARG A 101 -12.03 -10.52 21.80
N ALA A 102 -11.60 -9.89 20.71
CA ALA A 102 -12.09 -8.58 20.29
C ALA A 102 -13.60 -8.62 20.00
N VAL A 103 -14.09 -9.66 19.31
CA VAL A 103 -15.52 -9.85 19.04
C VAL A 103 -16.32 -9.98 20.33
N ASP A 104 -15.87 -10.82 21.27
CA ASP A 104 -16.55 -11.00 22.56
C ASP A 104 -16.63 -9.72 23.38
N GLU A 105 -15.53 -8.97 23.42
CA GLU A 105 -15.45 -7.69 24.12
C GLU A 105 -16.33 -6.63 23.48
N CYS A 106 -16.30 -6.50 22.15
CA CYS A 106 -17.11 -5.52 21.44
C CYS A 106 -18.60 -5.78 21.63
N ILE A 107 -19.05 -7.04 21.56
CA ILE A 107 -20.44 -7.40 21.86
C ILE A 107 -20.82 -7.01 23.29
N ARG A 108 -19.96 -7.31 24.28
CA ARG A 108 -20.20 -6.99 25.69
C ARG A 108 -20.27 -5.48 25.95
N GLU A 109 -19.47 -4.69 25.23
CA GLU A 109 -19.37 -3.24 25.41
C GLU A 109 -20.32 -2.44 24.51
N GLY A 110 -21.14 -3.12 23.69
CA GLY A 110 -22.11 -2.47 22.82
C GLY A 110 -21.53 -1.96 21.49
N ILE A 111 -20.30 -2.31 21.16
CA ILE A 111 -19.59 -1.90 19.93
C ILE A 111 -19.94 -2.88 18.82
N LEU A 112 -20.65 -2.42 17.78
CA LEU A 112 -21.19 -3.25 16.70
C LEU A 112 -21.94 -4.49 17.21
N ALA A 113 -22.52 -4.43 18.42
CA ALA A 113 -22.89 -5.63 19.16
C ALA A 113 -23.92 -6.49 18.43
N GLU A 114 -24.95 -5.88 17.83
CA GLU A 114 -25.95 -6.60 17.04
C GLU A 114 -25.33 -7.26 15.80
N PHE A 115 -24.51 -6.52 15.06
CA PHE A 115 -23.85 -7.01 13.84
C PHE A 115 -22.89 -8.17 14.15
N LEU A 116 -22.04 -8.01 15.17
CA LEU A 116 -21.08 -9.02 15.59
C LEU A 116 -21.75 -10.26 16.18
N ALA A 117 -22.82 -10.09 16.95
CA ALA A 117 -23.58 -11.22 17.48
C ALA A 117 -24.24 -12.04 16.37
N ARG A 118 -24.82 -11.36 15.37
CA ARG A 118 -25.49 -12.01 14.24
C ARG A 118 -24.53 -12.68 13.26
N ASN A 119 -23.38 -12.07 12.99
CA ASN A 119 -22.44 -12.51 11.94
C ASN A 119 -21.13 -13.07 12.49
N ARG A 120 -21.12 -13.50 13.76
CA ARG A 120 -19.92 -13.84 14.53
C ARG A 120 -18.91 -14.72 13.77
N ASN A 121 -19.35 -15.86 13.24
CA ASN A 121 -18.46 -16.82 12.59
C ASN A 121 -17.85 -16.26 11.30
N GLU A 122 -18.65 -15.52 10.53
CA GLU A 122 -18.21 -14.88 9.29
C GLU A 122 -17.21 -13.77 9.58
N VAL A 123 -17.51 -12.89 10.55
CA VAL A 123 -16.60 -11.81 10.94
C VAL A 123 -15.26 -12.36 11.43
N ILE A 124 -15.27 -13.42 12.25
CA ILE A 124 -14.04 -14.07 12.71
C ILE A 124 -13.25 -14.63 11.52
N SER A 125 -13.92 -15.36 10.62
CA SER A 125 -13.26 -15.97 9.46
C SER A 125 -12.68 -14.93 8.52
N MET A 126 -13.46 -13.89 8.20
CA MET A 126 -13.04 -12.84 7.28
C MET A 126 -11.92 -12.00 7.87
N SER A 127 -12.01 -11.63 9.15
CA SER A 127 -10.96 -10.86 9.83
C SER A 127 -9.64 -11.63 9.86
N ILE A 128 -9.66 -12.94 10.12
CA ILE A 128 -8.42 -13.74 10.09
C ILE A 128 -7.82 -13.76 8.67
N PHE A 129 -8.66 -14.02 7.67
CA PHE A 129 -8.23 -14.07 6.27
C PHE A 129 -7.60 -12.77 5.77
N GLU A 130 -8.25 -11.64 6.05
CA GLU A 130 -7.76 -10.31 5.64
C GLU A 130 -6.40 -9.97 6.26
N TYR A 131 -6.23 -10.23 7.56
CA TYR A 131 -4.98 -9.95 8.26
C TYR A 131 -3.82 -10.86 7.80
N ASP A 132 -4.08 -12.16 7.57
CA ASP A 132 -3.06 -13.06 7.05
C ASP A 132 -2.60 -12.64 5.64
N LYS A 133 -3.54 -12.23 4.77
CA LYS A 133 -3.24 -11.71 3.44
C LYS A 133 -2.43 -10.42 3.50
N GLU A 134 -2.80 -9.47 4.36
CA GLU A 134 -2.06 -8.22 4.54
C GLU A 134 -0.62 -8.48 5.02
N LEU A 135 -0.43 -9.46 5.91
CA LEU A 135 0.88 -9.84 6.40
C LEU A 135 1.76 -10.45 5.29
N GLU A 136 1.18 -11.30 4.45
CA GLU A 136 1.86 -11.90 3.31
C GLU A 136 2.28 -10.84 2.28
N GLU A 137 1.37 -9.94 1.90
CA GLU A 137 1.65 -8.85 0.97
C GLU A 137 2.73 -7.89 1.47
N LYS A 138 2.77 -7.61 2.78
CA LYS A 138 3.84 -6.79 3.39
C LYS A 138 5.20 -7.48 3.32
N LYS A 139 5.25 -8.81 3.56
CA LYS A 139 6.49 -9.59 3.43
C LYS A 139 6.98 -9.58 1.98
N LEU A 140 6.08 -9.79 1.03
CA LEU A 140 6.41 -9.78 -0.40
C LEU A 140 6.97 -8.41 -0.81
N ARG A 141 6.25 -7.31 -0.51
CA ARG A 141 6.73 -5.95 -0.82
C ARG A 141 8.09 -5.62 -0.24
N LYS A 142 8.35 -6.07 1.00
CA LYS A 142 9.66 -5.87 1.63
C LYS A 142 10.76 -6.63 0.89
N ALA A 143 10.52 -7.90 0.54
CA ALA A 143 11.47 -8.72 -0.20
C ALA A 143 11.72 -8.14 -1.61
N GLU A 144 10.69 -7.67 -2.30
CA GLU A 144 10.80 -7.02 -3.61
C GLU A 144 11.61 -5.71 -3.53
N TYR A 145 11.37 -4.90 -2.50
CA TYR A 145 12.14 -3.68 -2.27
C TYR A 145 13.62 -3.99 -2.00
N GLU A 146 13.92 -4.94 -1.11
CA GLU A 146 15.29 -5.35 -0.80
C GLU A 146 16.01 -5.91 -2.03
N TYR A 147 15.31 -6.71 -2.84
CA TYR A 147 15.84 -7.23 -4.10
C TYR A 147 16.11 -6.11 -5.11
N GLY A 148 15.15 -5.20 -5.32
CA GLY A 148 15.29 -4.06 -6.23
C GLY A 148 16.40 -3.10 -5.81
N PHE A 149 16.56 -2.87 -4.50
CA PHE A 149 17.66 -2.08 -3.95
C PHE A 149 19.02 -2.74 -4.23
N ALA A 150 19.17 -4.04 -3.93
CA ALA A 150 20.39 -4.79 -4.18
C ALA A 150 20.77 -4.84 -5.67
N GLU A 151 19.79 -5.06 -6.56
CA GLU A 151 20.01 -5.01 -8.00
C GLU A 151 20.40 -3.60 -8.47
N GLY A 152 19.83 -2.54 -7.87
CA GLY A 152 20.22 -1.16 -8.12
C GLY A 152 21.67 -0.87 -7.73
N GLU A 153 22.10 -1.30 -6.54
CA GLU A 153 23.48 -1.18 -6.08
C GLU A 153 24.46 -1.90 -7.02
N LYS A 154 24.11 -3.13 -7.41
CA LYS A 154 24.90 -3.92 -8.36
C LYS A 154 24.99 -3.25 -9.73
N HIS A 155 23.89 -2.72 -10.25
CA HIS A 155 23.89 -1.98 -11.52
C HIS A 155 24.76 -0.71 -11.42
N ALA A 156 24.68 0.04 -10.33
CA ALA A 156 25.49 1.23 -10.11
C ALA A 156 27.00 0.90 -10.01
N ALA A 157 27.34 -0.18 -9.31
CA ALA A 157 28.70 -0.72 -9.22
C ALA A 157 29.24 -1.09 -10.61
N ILE A 158 28.47 -1.84 -11.40
CA ILE A 158 28.84 -2.24 -12.77
C ILE A 158 29.00 -1.03 -13.69
N GLU A 159 28.09 -0.06 -13.65
CA GLU A 159 28.19 1.15 -14.47
C GLU A 159 29.40 2.01 -14.07
N THR A 160 29.71 2.09 -12.78
CA THR A 160 30.93 2.75 -12.28
C THR A 160 32.18 2.06 -12.82
N ALA A 161 32.25 0.73 -12.74
CA ALA A 161 33.34 -0.07 -13.30
C ALA A 161 33.51 0.17 -14.81
N LYS A 162 32.42 0.15 -15.58
CA LYS A 162 32.47 0.42 -17.04
C LYS A 162 32.99 1.81 -17.35
N ARG A 163 32.59 2.84 -16.59
CA ARG A 163 33.09 4.21 -16.77
C ARG A 163 34.59 4.28 -16.48
N MET A 164 35.06 3.64 -15.41
CA MET A 164 36.49 3.59 -15.08
C MET A 164 37.30 2.85 -16.14
N LEU A 165 36.83 1.71 -16.63
CA LEU A 165 37.46 0.95 -17.72
C LEU A 165 37.67 1.81 -18.98
N LYS A 166 36.68 2.64 -19.35
CA LYS A 166 36.79 3.54 -20.51
C LYS A 166 37.87 4.62 -20.37
N THR A 167 38.23 5.01 -19.15
CA THR A 167 39.27 6.04 -18.92
C THR A 167 40.69 5.51 -19.11
N ASN A 168 40.89 4.18 -19.07
CA ASN A 168 42.22 3.52 -19.11
C ASN A 168 43.25 4.05 -18.09
N ASN A 169 42.80 4.72 -17.03
CA ASN A 169 43.67 5.35 -16.02
C ASN A 169 43.90 4.48 -14.76
N PHE A 170 43.22 3.34 -14.66
CA PHE A 170 43.20 2.48 -13.47
C PHE A 170 43.49 1.02 -13.85
N SER A 171 44.19 0.31 -12.97
CA SER A 171 44.35 -1.15 -13.05
C SER A 171 43.03 -1.89 -12.79
N LEU A 172 42.94 -3.17 -13.18
CA LEU A 172 41.71 -3.94 -12.97
C LEU A 172 41.43 -4.15 -11.47
N GLU A 173 42.48 -4.29 -10.67
CA GLU A 173 42.44 -4.43 -9.23
C GLU A 173 41.92 -3.15 -8.56
N GLU A 174 42.36 -1.97 -9.02
CA GLU A 174 41.85 -0.68 -8.54
C GLU A 174 40.38 -0.47 -8.92
N ILE A 175 40.00 -0.84 -10.15
CA ILE A 175 38.60 -0.73 -10.60
C ILE A 175 37.70 -1.64 -9.76
N ALA A 176 38.11 -2.87 -9.48
CA ALA A 176 37.39 -3.78 -8.60
C ALA A 176 37.23 -3.19 -7.19
N ALA A 177 38.31 -2.64 -6.63
CA ALA A 177 38.30 -2.01 -5.31
C ALA A 177 37.38 -0.78 -5.23
N PHE A 178 37.38 0.10 -6.24
CA PHE A 178 36.57 1.33 -6.21
C PHE A 178 35.11 1.12 -6.57
N SER A 179 34.82 0.18 -7.47
CA SER A 179 33.45 -0.10 -7.91
C SER A 179 32.72 -1.09 -6.99
N GLY A 180 33.45 -1.85 -6.18
CA GLY A 180 32.89 -2.95 -5.38
C GLY A 180 32.51 -4.19 -6.19
N VAL A 181 32.87 -4.24 -7.48
CA VAL A 181 32.65 -5.38 -8.38
C VAL A 181 33.82 -6.37 -8.26
N SER A 182 33.55 -7.67 -8.37
CA SER A 182 34.60 -8.69 -8.27
C SER A 182 35.61 -8.55 -9.42
N LEU A 183 36.89 -8.88 -9.15
CA LEU A 183 37.95 -8.78 -10.16
C LEU A 183 37.65 -9.66 -11.40
N ASP A 184 36.98 -10.79 -11.22
CA ASP A 184 36.62 -11.68 -12.32
C ASP A 184 35.49 -11.08 -13.18
N ASP A 185 34.49 -10.43 -12.57
CA ASP A 185 33.46 -9.69 -13.30
C ASP A 185 34.05 -8.49 -14.05
N ILE A 186 35.04 -7.80 -13.49
CA ILE A 186 35.77 -6.72 -14.19
C ILE A 186 36.49 -7.25 -15.44
N LYS A 187 37.14 -8.42 -15.36
CA LYS A 187 37.78 -9.05 -16.53
C LYS A 187 36.76 -9.40 -17.62
N ILE A 188 35.60 -9.93 -17.23
CA ILE A 188 34.50 -10.24 -18.15
C ILE A 188 33.96 -8.95 -18.79
N LEU A 189 33.73 -7.90 -18.00
CA LEU A 189 33.26 -6.60 -18.51
C LEU A 189 34.24 -5.96 -19.51
N LYS A 190 35.55 -6.12 -19.28
CA LYS A 190 36.59 -5.64 -20.20
C LYS A 190 36.67 -6.46 -21.48
N ALA A 191 36.44 -7.76 -21.43
CA ALA A 191 36.44 -8.63 -22.60
C ALA A 191 35.21 -8.42 -23.52
N ASN A 192 34.12 -7.87 -22.96
CA ASN A 192 32.88 -7.58 -23.68
C ASN A 192 32.74 -6.11 -24.13
N GLN A 193 33.80 -5.31 -24.03
CA GLN A 193 33.90 -3.96 -24.64
C GLN A 193 34.36 -4.04 -26.09
#